data_AF-A0A0Q4AXF8-F1
#
_entry.id   AF-A0A0Q4AXF8-F1
#
_cell.length_a   1.000
_cell.length_b   1.000
_cell.length_c   1.000
_cell.angle_alpha   90.00
_cell.angle_beta   90.00
_cell.angle_gamma   90.00
#
_symmetry.space_group_name_H-M   'P 1'
#
loop_
_entity.id
_entity.type
_entity.pdbx_description
1 polymer ?
#
loop_
_entity_poly.entity_id
_entity_poly.type
_entity_poly.pdbx_seq_one_letter_code
_entity_poly.pdbx_strand_id
1 'polypeptide(L)'
;MREVHGRYIQIFMSESGGNENGLICSYTLLLRLRDHHQIFVNHQISPLEFGDARSRLFVMIASVSSRAQRCAIIYHKDTGSGEAYQQENWRKYQFPRLTQREKMMVIWGYQGYTVEQMAEALCLSVAAIKKCRSELIEKLEAPNMTSAIAFARQHHLLDLE
;
A
#
# COMPACT_ATOMS: atom_id res chain seq x y z
N MET A 1 0.19 4.79 21.98
CA MET A 1 0.98 4.33 20.82
C MET A 1 1.57 2.94 21.03
N ARG A 2 2.22 2.64 22.17
CA ARG A 2 2.78 1.31 22.48
C ARG A 2 1.77 0.15 22.41
N GLU A 3 0.55 0.33 22.90
CA GLU A 3 -0.47 -0.76 22.91
C GLU A 3 -0.96 -1.14 21.51
N VAL A 4 -1.23 -0.16 20.65
CA VAL A 4 -1.68 -0.40 19.27
C VAL A 4 -0.58 -1.05 18.44
N HIS A 5 0.65 -0.55 18.58
CA HIS A 5 1.82 -1.06 17.87
C HIS A 5 2.17 -2.49 18.32
N GLY A 6 2.17 -2.74 19.63
CA GLY A 6 2.42 -4.06 20.21
C GLY A 6 1.38 -5.09 19.79
N ARG A 7 0.10 -4.71 19.75
CA ARG A 7 -0.98 -5.60 19.31
C ARG A 7 -0.84 -5.99 17.83
N TYR A 8 -0.55 -5.05 16.94
CA TYR A 8 -0.36 -5.38 15.52
C TYR A 8 0.88 -6.24 15.26
N ILE A 9 1.99 -5.97 15.98
CA ILE A 9 3.19 -6.80 15.90
C ILE A 9 2.94 -8.21 16.44
N GLN A 10 2.22 -8.34 17.56
CA GLN A 10 1.86 -9.65 18.10
C GLN A 10 0.97 -10.44 17.14
N ILE A 11 -0.05 -9.80 16.56
CA ILE A 11 -0.91 -10.44 15.56
C ILE A 11 -0.10 -10.82 14.32
N PHE A 12 0.75 -9.92 13.84
CA PHE A 12 1.63 -10.20 12.70
C PHE A 12 2.53 -11.42 12.96
N MET A 13 3.10 -11.53 14.15
CA MET A 13 3.94 -12.66 14.55
C MET A 13 3.15 -13.95 14.81
N SER A 14 1.88 -13.88 15.23
CA SER A 14 1.05 -15.08 15.42
C SER A 14 0.52 -15.62 14.09
N GLU A 15 0.12 -14.75 13.18
CA GLU A 15 -0.45 -15.11 11.87
C GLU A 15 0.61 -15.58 10.86
N SER A 16 1.88 -15.17 11.03
CA SER A 16 2.95 -15.61 10.11
C SER A 16 3.28 -17.11 10.24
N GLY A 17 2.90 -17.76 11.34
CA GLY A 17 3.17 -19.19 11.57
C GLY A 17 4.66 -19.56 11.49
N GLY A 18 5.57 -18.59 11.56
CA GLY A 18 7.02 -18.78 11.37
C GLY A 18 7.53 -18.70 9.92
N ASN A 19 6.67 -18.44 8.93
CA ASN A 19 7.07 -18.06 7.57
C ASN A 19 6.61 -16.62 7.28
N GLU A 20 7.28 -15.68 7.93
CA GLU A 20 7.03 -14.25 7.73
C GLU A 20 7.58 -13.70 6.40
N ASN A 21 8.40 -14.46 5.67
CA ASN A 21 9.02 -13.97 4.44
C ASN A 21 7.96 -13.45 3.46
N GLY A 22 8.18 -12.23 2.97
CA GLY A 22 7.25 -11.54 2.08
C GLY A 22 6.01 -10.94 2.75
N LEU A 23 5.74 -11.17 4.05
CA LEU A 23 4.62 -10.56 4.75
C LEU A 23 4.86 -9.09 5.08
N ILE A 24 3.81 -8.28 4.93
CA ILE A 24 3.79 -6.85 5.25
C ILE A 24 2.54 -6.58 6.11
N CYS A 25 2.73 -5.93 7.26
CA CYS A 25 1.64 -5.34 8.05
C CYS A 25 1.61 -3.83 7.79
N SER A 26 0.50 -3.32 7.25
CA SER A 26 0.27 -1.89 7.00
C SER A 26 -0.93 -1.37 7.77
N TYR A 27 -0.77 -0.28 8.50
CA TYR A 27 -1.86 0.43 9.16
C TYR A 27 -1.54 1.92 9.29
N THR A 28 -2.57 2.74 9.50
CA THR A 28 -2.41 4.20 9.66
C THR A 28 -2.78 4.63 11.06
N LEU A 29 -1.96 5.49 11.65
CA LEU A 29 -2.25 6.15 12.93
C LEU A 29 -2.49 7.64 12.71
N LEU A 30 -3.41 8.22 13.47
CA LEU A 30 -3.57 9.66 13.60
C LEU A 30 -2.63 10.16 14.69
N LEU A 31 -1.61 10.93 14.31
CA LEU A 31 -0.68 11.54 15.24
C LEU A 31 -1.10 12.98 15.50
N ARG A 32 -1.10 13.39 16.77
CA ARG A 32 -1.25 14.78 17.18
C ARG A 32 0.13 15.36 17.43
N LEU A 33 0.46 16.41 16.69
CA LEU A 33 1.70 17.17 16.83
C LEU A 33 1.61 18.14 18.01
N ARG A 34 2.76 18.72 18.40
CA ARG A 34 2.86 19.63 19.55
C ARG A 34 2.08 20.93 19.36
N ASP A 35 1.89 21.34 18.12
CA ASP A 35 1.15 22.52 17.68
C ASP A 35 -0.34 22.25 17.46
N HIS A 36 -0.86 21.12 17.95
CA HIS A 36 -2.23 20.64 17.79
C HIS A 36 -2.64 20.22 16.38
N HIS A 37 -1.77 20.32 15.37
CA HIS A 37 -2.05 19.76 14.06
C HIS A 37 -2.10 18.24 14.12
N GLN A 38 -2.95 17.66 13.26
CA GLN A 38 -3.11 16.22 13.15
C GLN A 38 -2.62 15.74 11.79
N ILE A 39 -1.80 14.69 11.79
CA ILE A 39 -1.30 14.05 10.58
C ILE A 39 -1.60 12.56 10.60
N PHE A 40 -1.91 12.00 9.44
CA PHE A 40 -1.96 10.55 9.27
C PHE A 40 -0.57 10.04 8.96
N VAL A 41 -0.13 9.01 9.68
CA VAL A 41 1.13 8.33 9.43
C VAL A 41 0.86 6.85 9.17
N ASN A 42 1.19 6.41 7.97
CA ASN A 42 1.18 5.00 7.63
C ASN A 42 2.44 4.34 8.21
N HIS A 43 2.25 3.17 8.80
CA HIS A 43 3.31 2.31 9.28
C HIS A 43 3.26 1.01 8.50
N GLN A 44 4.40 0.62 7.93
CA GLN A 44 4.59 -0.68 7.32
C GLN A 44 5.66 -1.43 8.07
N ILE A 45 5.33 -2.65 8.51
CA ILE A 45 6.22 -3.55 9.20
C ILE A 45 6.42 -4.77 8.30
N SER A 46 7.67 -5.09 8.01
CA SER A 46 8.07 -6.28 7.26
C SER A 46 9.26 -6.94 7.93
N PRO A 47 9.42 -8.27 7.85
CA PRO A 47 10.63 -8.90 8.30
C PRO A 47 11.79 -8.50 7.40
N LEU A 48 12.96 -8.36 8.01
CA LEU A 48 14.22 -8.30 7.29
C LEU A 48 14.79 -9.71 7.25
N GLU A 49 14.98 -10.24 6.05
CA GLU A 49 15.76 -11.45 5.87
C GLU A 49 17.21 -11.16 6.28
N PHE A 50 17.60 -11.65 7.46
CA PHE A 50 18.92 -11.41 8.02
C PHE A 50 19.45 -12.64 8.77
N GLY A 51 20.44 -13.32 8.20
CA GLY A 51 21.24 -14.34 8.90
C GLY A 51 20.49 -15.59 9.37
N ASP A 52 21.14 -16.33 10.28
CA ASP A 52 20.70 -17.64 10.82
C ASP A 52 19.36 -17.53 11.59
N ALA A 53 18.57 -18.61 11.60
CA ALA A 53 17.14 -18.67 11.98
C ALA A 53 16.81 -18.31 13.45
N ARG A 54 17.79 -17.87 14.24
CA ARG A 54 17.68 -17.62 15.69
C ARG A 54 17.38 -16.16 16.04
N SER A 55 17.60 -15.21 15.14
CA SER A 55 17.33 -13.79 15.37
C SER A 55 16.36 -13.26 14.32
N ARG A 56 15.21 -12.76 14.77
CA ARG A 56 14.20 -12.13 13.89
C ARG A 56 14.37 -10.62 13.93
N LEU A 57 14.61 -10.02 12.78
CA LEU A 57 14.67 -8.58 12.61
C LEU A 57 13.48 -8.12 11.79
N PHE A 58 12.87 -7.00 12.18
CA PHE A 58 11.78 -6.37 11.45
C PHE A 58 12.17 -4.94 11.12
N VAL A 59 11.84 -4.50 9.91
CA VAL A 59 11.93 -3.10 9.50
C VAL A 59 10.55 -2.49 9.62
N MET A 60 10.51 -1.28 10.18
CA MET A 60 9.33 -0.45 10.24
C MET A 60 9.60 0.85 9.46
N ILE A 61 8.77 1.11 8.46
CA ILE A 61 8.78 2.37 7.71
C ILE A 61 7.56 3.18 8.14
N ALA A 62 7.79 4.44 8.52
CA ALA A 62 6.75 5.41 8.86
C ALA A 62 6.72 6.51 7.79
N SER A 63 5.57 6.73 7.16
CA SER A 63 5.41 7.73 6.11
C SER A 63 4.14 8.55 6.33
N VAL A 64 4.21 9.86 6.01
CA VAL A 64 3.02 10.72 6.05
C VAL A 64 2.05 10.24 4.97
N SER A 65 0.79 10.06 5.35
CA SER A 65 -0.27 9.63 4.45
C SER A 65 -1.26 10.76 4.24
N SER A 66 -1.73 10.93 2.99
CA SER A 66 -2.83 11.84 2.68
C SER A 66 -4.19 11.30 3.08
N ARG A 67 -4.27 10.04 3.56
CA ARG A 67 -5.52 9.38 3.95
C ARG A 67 -5.32 8.46 5.16
N ALA A 68 -6.32 8.38 6.02
CA ALA A 68 -6.42 7.25 6.95
C ALA A 68 -6.66 5.95 6.17
N GLN A 69 -5.74 4.99 6.24
CA GLN A 69 -6.10 3.62 5.93
C GLN A 69 -7.21 3.22 6.92
N ARG A 70 -8.38 2.81 6.41
CA ARG A 70 -9.57 2.54 7.23
C ARG A 70 -9.40 1.33 8.15
N CYS A 71 -8.40 0.50 7.89
CA CYS A 71 -8.11 -0.74 8.59
C CYS A 71 -6.61 -1.03 8.62
N ALA A 72 -6.18 -1.90 9.52
CA ALA A 72 -4.90 -2.58 9.39
C ALA A 72 -5.03 -3.73 8.36
N ILE A 73 -3.99 -3.95 7.57
CA ILE A 73 -3.93 -5.01 6.56
C ILE A 73 -2.63 -5.78 6.76
N ILE A 74 -2.71 -7.09 6.82
CA ILE A 74 -1.55 -8.00 6.76
C ILE A 74 -1.65 -8.73 5.43
N TYR A 75 -0.61 -8.69 4.62
CA TYR A 75 -0.62 -9.29 3.27
C TYR A 75 0.75 -9.78 2.85
N HIS A 76 0.76 -10.72 1.91
CA HIS A 76 2.00 -11.18 1.28
C HIS A 76 2.29 -10.33 0.04
N LYS A 77 3.51 -9.76 -0.05
CA LYS A 77 3.91 -8.80 -1.09
C LYS A 77 3.83 -9.38 -2.50
N ASP A 78 4.04 -10.68 -2.66
CA ASP A 78 4.10 -11.32 -4.00
C ASP A 78 2.70 -11.69 -4.52
N THR A 79 1.74 -11.96 -3.62
CA THR A 79 0.37 -12.37 -4.02
C THR A 79 -0.65 -11.25 -3.88
N GLY A 80 -0.35 -10.25 -3.04
CA GLY A 80 -1.31 -9.21 -2.63
C GLY A 80 -2.48 -9.75 -1.83
N SER A 81 -2.44 -11.00 -1.39
CA SER A 81 -3.48 -11.66 -0.60
C SER A 81 -3.17 -11.54 0.88
N GLY A 82 -4.21 -11.46 1.71
CA GLY A 82 -4.04 -11.38 3.15
C GLY A 82 -5.34 -11.17 3.88
N GLU A 83 -5.27 -10.44 4.99
CA GLU A 83 -6.42 -10.12 5.83
C GLU A 83 -6.42 -8.65 6.23
N ALA A 84 -7.61 -8.07 6.28
CA ALA A 84 -7.86 -6.71 6.73
C ALA A 84 -8.71 -6.71 7.99
N TYR A 85 -8.31 -5.93 8.98
CA TYR A 85 -9.06 -5.75 10.22
C TYR A 85 -10.15 -4.70 10.03
N GLN A 86 -11.39 -5.14 9.78
CA GLN A 86 -12.54 -4.28 9.51
C GLN A 86 -13.71 -4.66 10.42
N GLN A 87 -14.40 -3.66 10.99
CA GLN A 87 -15.56 -3.88 11.86
C GLN A 87 -15.28 -4.90 12.97
N GLU A 88 -14.19 -4.65 13.71
CA GLU A 88 -13.74 -5.47 14.85
C GLU A 88 -13.32 -6.91 14.54
N ASN A 89 -13.28 -7.31 13.26
CA ASN A 89 -12.94 -8.67 12.83
C ASN A 89 -11.90 -8.68 11.70
N TRP A 90 -11.10 -9.74 11.64
CA TRP A 90 -10.24 -10.03 10.48
C TRP A 90 -11.07 -10.62 9.35
N ARG A 91 -10.88 -10.09 8.13
CA ARG A 91 -11.53 -10.59 6.92
C ARG A 91 -10.51 -10.76 5.82
N LYS A 92 -10.68 -11.81 5.03
CA LYS A 92 -9.88 -12.02 3.81
C LYS A 92 -9.89 -10.76 2.95
N TYR A 93 -8.71 -10.40 2.48
CA TYR A 93 -8.46 -9.23 1.67
C TYR A 93 -7.57 -9.60 0.49
N GLN A 94 -7.86 -9.03 -0.66
CA GLN A 94 -7.08 -9.20 -1.88
C GLN A 94 -6.91 -7.83 -2.52
N PHE A 95 -5.66 -7.42 -2.73
CA PHE A 95 -5.41 -6.22 -3.52
C PHE A 95 -5.84 -6.43 -4.98
N PRO A 96 -6.41 -5.38 -5.62
CA PRO A 96 -6.75 -5.44 -7.03
C PRO A 96 -5.47 -5.57 -7.87
N ARG A 97 -5.51 -6.45 -8.87
CA ARG A 97 -4.41 -6.58 -9.84
C ARG A 97 -4.49 -5.46 -10.88
N LEU A 98 -3.32 -4.87 -11.15
CA LEU A 98 -3.16 -3.85 -12.17
C LEU A 98 -2.74 -4.50 -13.48
N THR A 99 -3.48 -4.21 -14.54
CA THR A 99 -3.07 -4.51 -15.91
C THR A 99 -1.77 -3.78 -16.25
N GLN A 100 -1.03 -4.25 -17.26
CA GLN A 100 0.19 -3.58 -17.72
C GLN A 100 -0.04 -2.09 -18.03
N ARG A 101 -1.17 -1.78 -18.66
CA ARG A 101 -1.56 -0.39 -18.97
C ARG A 101 -1.78 0.44 -17.71
N GLU A 102 -2.48 -0.10 -16.71
CA GLU A 102 -2.69 0.58 -15.43
C GLU A 102 -1.35 0.78 -14.68
N LYS A 103 -0.47 -0.23 -14.69
CA LYS A 103 0.89 -0.11 -14.12
C LYS A 103 1.68 1.03 -14.79
N MET A 104 1.60 1.16 -16.11
CA MET A 104 2.25 2.28 -16.83
C MET A 104 1.69 3.64 -16.41
N MET A 105 0.36 3.76 -16.22
CA MET A 105 -0.25 5.00 -15.74
C MET A 105 0.29 5.40 -14.36
N VAL A 106 0.51 4.41 -13.48
CA VAL A 106 1.13 4.65 -12.16
C VAL A 106 2.58 5.08 -12.29
N ILE A 107 3.39 4.33 -13.06
CA ILE A 107 4.84 4.56 -13.20
C ILE A 107 5.12 5.94 -13.82
N TRP A 108 4.49 6.25 -14.95
CA TRP A 108 4.70 7.53 -15.63
C TRP A 108 4.06 8.71 -14.90
N GLY A 109 2.93 8.47 -14.22
CA GLY A 109 2.34 9.48 -13.33
C GLY A 109 3.28 9.83 -12.18
N TYR A 110 3.96 8.83 -11.62
CA TYR A 110 5.00 9.05 -10.60
C TYR A 110 6.22 9.80 -11.13
N GLN A 111 6.60 9.56 -12.39
CA GLN A 111 7.68 10.27 -13.07
C GLN A 111 7.30 11.69 -13.53
N GLY A 112 6.05 12.12 -13.36
CA GLY A 112 5.60 13.47 -13.69
C GLY A 112 5.17 13.67 -15.15
N TYR A 113 4.94 12.59 -15.91
CA TYR A 113 4.44 12.71 -17.28
C TYR A 113 3.04 13.32 -17.32
N THR A 114 2.83 14.22 -18.27
CA THR A 114 1.50 14.79 -18.58
C THR A 114 0.64 13.80 -19.37
N VAL A 115 -0.67 14.03 -19.39
CA VAL A 115 -1.60 13.17 -20.15
C VAL A 115 -1.24 13.15 -21.64
N GLU A 116 -0.81 14.30 -22.15
CA GLU A 116 -0.41 14.53 -23.53
C GLU A 116 0.86 13.74 -23.86
N GLN A 117 1.89 13.82 -23.01
CA GLN A 117 3.13 13.05 -23.19
C GLN A 117 2.88 11.53 -23.12
N MET A 118 1.99 11.08 -22.22
CA MET A 118 1.61 9.66 -22.15
C MET A 118 0.89 9.20 -23.41
N ALA A 119 0.00 10.04 -23.94
CA ALA A 119 -0.76 9.74 -25.16
C ALA A 119 0.18 9.60 -26.37
N GLU A 120 1.11 10.53 -26.51
CA GLU A 120 2.16 10.49 -27.54
C GLU A 120 3.05 9.25 -27.40
N ALA A 121 3.57 8.99 -26.20
CA ALA A 121 4.49 7.86 -25.97
C ALA A 121 3.85 6.48 -26.17
N LEU A 122 2.52 6.36 -26.02
CA LEU A 122 1.78 5.10 -26.21
C LEU A 122 1.09 4.99 -27.56
N CYS A 123 1.19 6.00 -28.42
CA CYS A 123 0.39 6.11 -29.64
C CYS A 123 -1.12 5.94 -29.35
N LEU A 124 -1.60 6.50 -28.25
CA LEU A 124 -2.99 6.46 -27.81
C LEU A 124 -3.63 7.86 -27.84
N SER A 125 -4.95 7.92 -27.90
CA SER A 125 -5.63 9.21 -27.76
C SER A 125 -5.58 9.71 -26.31
N VAL A 126 -5.55 11.03 -26.13
CA VAL A 126 -5.70 11.69 -24.81
C VAL A 126 -6.94 11.19 -24.07
N ALA A 127 -8.05 10.97 -24.79
CA ALA A 127 -9.27 10.42 -24.21
C ALA A 127 -9.06 8.99 -23.66
N ALA A 128 -8.30 8.15 -24.36
CA ALA A 128 -7.99 6.80 -23.91
C ALA A 128 -7.09 6.79 -22.66
N ILE A 129 -6.15 7.73 -22.54
CA ILE A 129 -5.33 7.90 -21.33
C ILE A 129 -6.21 8.36 -20.15
N LYS A 130 -7.06 9.37 -20.36
CA LYS A 130 -7.99 9.88 -19.33
C LYS A 130 -8.93 8.78 -18.85
N LYS A 131 -9.49 7.98 -19.76
CA LYS A 131 -10.35 6.84 -19.42
C LYS A 131 -9.62 5.83 -18.53
N CYS A 132 -8.42 5.42 -18.92
CA CYS A 132 -7.62 4.47 -18.13
C CYS A 132 -7.27 5.03 -16.73
N ARG A 133 -6.95 6.33 -16.62
CA ARG A 133 -6.72 6.98 -15.31
C ARG A 133 -7.98 6.98 -14.45
N SER A 134 -9.16 7.26 -15.03
CA SER A 134 -10.43 7.22 -14.29
C SER A 134 -10.75 5.81 -13.79
N GLU A 135 -10.61 4.79 -14.65
CA GLU A 135 -10.80 3.38 -14.28
C GLU A 135 -9.85 2.95 -13.17
N LEU A 136 -8.58 3.39 -13.23
CA LEU A 136 -7.59 3.11 -12.19
C LEU A 136 -7.94 3.77 -10.85
N ILE A 137 -8.39 5.03 -10.88
CA ILE A 137 -8.82 5.76 -9.68
C ILE A 137 -10.00 5.03 -9.01
N GLU A 138 -10.98 4.59 -9.81
CA GLU A 138 -12.13 3.84 -9.34
C GLU A 138 -11.72 2.46 -8.78
N LYS A 139 -10.91 1.69 -9.52
CA LYS A 139 -10.41 0.37 -9.10
C LYS A 139 -9.65 0.42 -7.76
N LEU A 140 -8.88 1.48 -7.53
CA LEU A 140 -8.10 1.67 -6.29
C LEU A 140 -8.88 2.43 -5.20
N GLU A 141 -10.15 2.75 -5.44
CA GLU A 141 -11.00 3.54 -4.55
C GLU A 141 -10.29 4.82 -4.06
N ALA A 142 -9.55 5.46 -4.97
CA ALA A 142 -8.76 6.64 -4.69
C ALA A 142 -9.55 7.92 -5.01
N PRO A 143 -9.33 9.03 -4.30
CA PRO A 143 -10.01 10.29 -4.59
C PRO A 143 -9.46 10.99 -5.85
N ASN A 144 -8.22 10.70 -6.25
CA ASN A 144 -7.54 11.28 -7.39
C ASN A 144 -6.34 10.44 -7.81
N MET A 145 -5.73 10.78 -8.95
CA MET A 145 -4.59 10.05 -9.50
C MET A 145 -3.37 10.06 -8.56
N THR A 146 -3.10 11.16 -7.88
CA THR A 146 -1.95 11.27 -6.95
C THR A 146 -2.10 10.28 -5.80
N SER A 147 -3.29 10.19 -5.21
CA SER A 147 -3.60 9.21 -4.17
C SER A 147 -3.58 7.77 -4.71
N ALA A 148 -4.03 7.54 -5.94
CA ALA A 148 -3.96 6.23 -6.60
C ALA A 148 -2.51 5.77 -6.78
N ILE A 149 -1.63 6.65 -7.25
CA ILE A 149 -0.19 6.39 -7.42
C ILE A 149 0.45 6.10 -6.05
N ALA A 150 0.18 6.92 -5.04
CA ALA A 150 0.71 6.72 -3.70
C ALA A 150 0.30 5.36 -3.11
N PHE A 151 -0.98 5.01 -3.25
CA PHE A 151 -1.52 3.72 -2.79
C PHE A 151 -0.88 2.54 -3.51
N ALA A 152 -0.79 2.58 -4.85
CA ALA A 152 -0.20 1.51 -5.65
C ALA A 152 1.27 1.27 -5.29
N ARG A 153 2.04 2.33 -5.04
CA ARG A 153 3.45 2.22 -4.61
C ARG A 153 3.58 1.71 -3.18
N GLN A 154 2.80 2.27 -2.26
CA GLN A 154 2.83 1.87 -0.84
C GLN A 154 2.53 0.38 -0.68
N HIS A 155 1.61 -0.18 -1.47
CA HIS A 155 1.21 -1.57 -1.36
C HIS A 155 1.87 -2.52 -2.36
N HIS A 156 2.96 -2.12 -3.03
CA HIS A 156 3.70 -2.96 -3.99
C HIS A 156 2.84 -3.52 -5.15
N LEU A 157 1.79 -2.80 -5.55
CA LEU A 157 0.86 -3.28 -6.58
C LEU A 157 1.48 -3.36 -7.99
N LEU A 158 2.62 -2.71 -8.19
CA LEU A 158 3.39 -2.79 -9.43
C LEU A 158 4.10 -4.14 -9.59
N ASP A 159 4.42 -4.79 -8.46
CA ASP A 159 5.21 -6.02 -8.40
C ASP A 159 4.33 -7.27 -8.47
N LEU A 160 3.01 -7.12 -8.28
CA LEU A 160 2.03 -8.22 -8.38
C LEU A 160 1.83 -8.68 -9.83
N GLU A 161 1.92 -9.99 -10.08
CA GLU A 161 1.63 -10.58 -11.41
C GLU A 161 0.13 -10.62 -11.75
#